data_AF-A0A7S3U7V3-F1
#
_entry.id   AF-A0A7S3U7V3-F1
#
_cell.length_a   1.000
_cell.length_b   1.000
_cell.length_c   1.000
_cell.angle_alpha   90.00
_cell.angle_beta   90.00
_cell.angle_gamma   90.00
#
_symmetry.space_group_name_H-M   'P 1'
#
loop_
_entity.id
_entity.type
_entity.pdbx_description
1 polymer ?
#
loop_
_entity_poly.entity_id
_entity_poly.type
_entity_poly.pdbx_seq_one_letter_code
_entity_poly.pdbx_strand_id
1 'polypeptide(L)'
;QRALAAAAAAAAISLSPLAPTFAADVSLNLLLNEFGDKSQVESGLRQAGISAKDSRMIKLWATLKEARLVEAGAEAADLVQLSNSADGLAVAQQLASAQTQVRQLQPYLDELQTDLTRGRWKFVGGYLGVIFSQRPAIQTVILNSYPGDESMMAMASKDAMVDEGNQIFERAEALSRAAAKQNRLEALNAYAKLALSYDRFLKAADLYGRSAPV
;
A
#
# COMPACT_ATOMS: atom_id res chain seq x y z
N GLN A 1 7.16 38.04 59.35
CA GLN A 1 5.74 38.04 58.94
C GLN A 1 5.57 36.96 57.87
N ARG A 2 4.82 35.90 58.23
CA ARG A 2 4.21 34.83 57.40
C ARG A 2 5.07 34.20 56.29
N ALA A 3 5.72 33.05 56.44
CA ALA A 3 5.31 31.70 56.88
C ALA A 3 4.59 30.85 55.80
N LEU A 4 5.16 29.64 55.60
CA LEU A 4 4.56 28.34 55.24
C LEU A 4 4.10 28.15 53.77
N ALA A 5 4.42 27.05 53.07
CA ALA A 5 4.67 25.65 53.47
C ALA A 5 5.73 24.99 52.52
N ALA A 6 6.65 24.08 52.90
CA ALA A 6 6.54 22.76 53.56
C ALA A 6 5.57 21.81 52.83
N ALA A 7 5.84 20.55 52.49
CA ALA A 7 6.98 19.65 52.66
C ALA A 7 6.69 18.38 51.81
N ALA A 8 7.77 17.64 51.50
CA ALA A 8 7.88 16.18 51.45
C ALA A 8 6.91 15.35 50.57
N ALA A 9 7.48 14.53 49.69
CA ALA A 9 7.78 13.14 50.01
C ALA A 9 8.36 12.40 48.79
N ALA A 10 9.55 11.86 48.97
CA ALA A 10 10.08 10.81 48.12
C ALA A 10 9.35 9.49 48.45
N ALA A 11 8.87 8.79 47.42
CA ALA A 11 8.59 7.37 47.50
C ALA A 11 8.82 6.75 46.12
N ALA A 12 9.96 6.07 45.97
CA ALA A 12 10.17 5.12 44.89
C ALA A 12 9.38 3.86 45.21
N ILE A 13 8.42 3.50 44.36
CA ILE A 13 7.91 2.13 44.24
C ILE A 13 7.79 1.82 42.75
N SER A 14 8.42 0.71 42.37
CA SER A 14 8.36 0.08 41.07
C SER A 14 6.92 -0.16 40.61
N LEU A 15 6.72 -0.19 39.28
CA LEU A 15 5.86 -1.11 38.53
C LEU A 15 5.63 -0.54 37.12
N SER A 16 6.40 -1.03 36.15
CA SER A 16 5.89 -1.25 34.77
C SER A 16 5.52 -2.74 34.68
N PRO A 17 4.69 -3.22 33.72
CA PRO A 17 3.96 -2.51 32.65
C PRO A 17 2.45 -2.86 32.61
N LEU A 18 1.61 -1.98 32.05
CA LEU A 18 0.30 -2.39 31.52
C LEU A 18 0.29 -2.13 30.02
N ALA A 19 0.57 -3.20 29.28
CA ALA A 19 0.21 -3.30 27.88
C ALA A 19 -1.34 -3.30 27.79
N PRO A 20 -1.95 -2.60 26.82
CA PRO A 20 -3.36 -2.82 26.53
C PRO A 20 -3.52 -4.21 25.91
N THR A 21 -4.01 -5.15 26.70
CA THR A 21 -4.64 -6.37 26.20
C THR A 21 -5.97 -5.98 25.55
N PHE A 22 -5.95 -5.71 24.25
CA PHE A 22 -7.17 -5.80 23.46
C PHE A 22 -7.40 -7.27 23.15
N ALA A 23 -8.45 -7.80 23.76
CA ALA A 23 -8.93 -9.15 23.59
C ALA A 23 -9.15 -9.44 22.09
N ALA A 24 -8.53 -10.51 21.64
CA ALA A 24 -8.78 -11.15 20.37
C ALA A 24 -10.19 -11.73 20.38
N ASP A 25 -11.14 -11.07 19.72
CA ASP A 25 -12.29 -11.74 19.11
C ASP A 25 -12.89 -10.88 17.98
N VAL A 26 -12.06 -10.49 17.01
CA VAL A 26 -12.56 -9.97 15.74
C VAL A 26 -12.70 -11.16 14.81
N SER A 27 -13.96 -11.61 14.69
CA SER A 27 -14.40 -12.77 13.93
C SER A 27 -13.70 -12.89 12.56
N LEU A 28 -13.16 -14.09 12.31
CA LEU A 28 -12.66 -14.57 11.01
C LEU A 28 -13.62 -14.29 9.84
N ASN A 29 -14.91 -14.09 10.12
CA ASN A 29 -15.95 -13.80 9.15
C ASN A 29 -15.84 -12.41 8.50
N LEU A 30 -15.19 -11.43 9.15
CA LEU A 30 -14.88 -10.15 8.50
C LEU A 30 -13.65 -10.24 7.57
N LEU A 31 -12.85 -11.31 7.67
CA LEU A 31 -11.64 -11.51 6.86
C LEU A 31 -11.95 -12.04 5.44
N LEU A 32 -13.17 -12.54 5.18
CA LEU A 32 -13.56 -13.29 3.97
C LEU A 32 -14.22 -12.46 2.86
N ASN A 33 -14.54 -11.18 3.09
CA ASN A 33 -15.36 -10.42 2.12
C ASN A 33 -14.60 -9.81 0.93
N GLU A 34 -13.27 -9.91 0.85
CA GLU A 34 -12.50 -9.34 -0.27
C GLU A 34 -11.57 -10.32 -0.99
N PHE A 35 -11.34 -11.49 -0.42
CA PHE A 35 -10.86 -12.67 -1.13
C PHE A 35 -11.77 -13.80 -0.69
N GLY A 36 -12.59 -14.30 -1.61
CA GLY A 36 -13.77 -15.11 -1.30
C GLY A 36 -13.52 -16.38 -0.48
N ASP A 37 -12.26 -16.79 -0.31
CA ASP A 37 -11.85 -17.85 0.61
C ASP A 37 -10.32 -17.79 0.88
N LYS A 38 -9.91 -18.17 2.09
CA LYS A 38 -8.51 -18.45 2.48
C LYS A 38 -7.79 -19.33 1.46
N SER A 39 -8.51 -20.25 0.82
CA SER A 39 -7.99 -21.12 -0.23
C SER A 39 -7.45 -20.36 -1.45
N GLN A 40 -8.03 -19.23 -1.83
CA GLN A 40 -7.57 -18.43 -2.97
C GLN A 40 -6.22 -17.76 -2.68
N VAL A 41 -6.04 -17.26 -1.46
CA VAL A 41 -4.79 -16.67 -0.99
C VAL A 41 -3.70 -17.74 -0.90
N GLU A 42 -4.01 -18.91 -0.33
CA GLU A 42 -3.07 -20.03 -0.28
C GLU A 42 -2.70 -20.56 -1.67
N SER A 43 -3.65 -20.56 -2.61
CA SER A 43 -3.41 -20.93 -4.01
C SER A 43 -2.46 -19.95 -4.69
N GLY A 44 -2.66 -18.64 -4.52
CA GLY A 44 -1.77 -17.61 -5.07
C GLY A 44 -0.35 -17.69 -4.51
N LEU A 45 -0.21 -17.91 -3.19
CA LEU A 45 1.10 -18.10 -2.55
C LEU A 45 1.79 -19.39 -3.04
N ARG A 46 1.05 -20.49 -3.23
CA ARG A 46 1.59 -21.73 -3.79
C ARG A 46 2.00 -21.58 -5.25
N GLN A 47 1.22 -20.89 -6.07
CA GLN A 47 1.55 -20.59 -7.47
C GLN A 47 2.82 -19.73 -7.56
N ALA A 48 3.03 -18.83 -6.59
CA ALA A 48 4.26 -18.04 -6.46
C ALA A 48 5.45 -18.80 -5.85
N GLY A 49 5.30 -20.08 -5.50
CA GLY A 49 6.35 -20.88 -4.85
C GLY A 49 6.71 -20.43 -3.42
N ILE A 50 5.86 -19.60 -2.80
CA ILE A 50 6.09 -19.05 -1.47
C ILE A 50 5.57 -20.05 -0.44
N SER A 51 6.48 -20.65 0.33
CA SER A 51 6.11 -21.58 1.40
C SER A 51 5.41 -20.85 2.53
N ALA A 52 4.35 -21.43 3.09
CA ALA A 52 3.66 -20.94 4.29
C ALA A 52 4.59 -20.79 5.53
N LYS A 53 5.82 -21.31 5.46
CA LYS A 53 6.87 -21.09 6.48
C LYS A 53 7.49 -19.70 6.45
N ASP A 54 7.33 -18.91 5.38
CA ASP A 54 7.79 -17.52 5.33
C ASP A 54 6.84 -16.59 6.10
N SER A 55 6.86 -16.76 7.43
CA SER A 55 6.04 -16.04 8.41
C SER A 55 6.17 -14.51 8.31
N ARG A 56 7.25 -13.99 7.72
CA ARG A 56 7.44 -12.55 7.50
C ARG A 56 6.48 -11.99 6.46
N MET A 57 6.25 -12.69 5.34
CA MET A 57 5.32 -12.23 4.30
C MET A 57 3.88 -12.27 4.80
N ILE A 58 3.53 -13.32 5.56
CA ILE A 58 2.21 -13.45 6.20
C ILE A 58 1.99 -12.32 7.22
N LYS A 59 3.01 -12.02 8.04
CA LYS A 59 2.95 -10.91 9.01
C LYS A 59 2.84 -9.55 8.33
N LEU A 60 3.66 -9.27 7.32
CA LEU A 60 3.59 -8.02 6.54
C LEU A 60 2.19 -7.85 5.94
N TRP A 61 1.63 -8.91 5.38
CA TRP A 61 0.28 -8.91 4.81
C TRP A 61 -0.81 -8.65 5.87
N ALA A 62 -0.68 -9.26 7.06
CA ALA A 62 -1.60 -9.02 8.18
C ALA A 62 -1.51 -7.57 8.71
N THR A 63 -0.30 -7.03 8.87
CA THR A 63 -0.09 -5.65 9.36
C THR A 63 -0.61 -4.62 8.36
N LEU A 64 -0.42 -4.84 7.05
CA LEU A 64 -0.97 -3.98 6.01
C LEU A 64 -2.52 -4.03 5.97
N LYS A 65 -3.11 -5.20 6.27
CA LYS A 65 -4.57 -5.33 6.38
C LYS A 65 -5.14 -4.60 7.60
N GLU A 66 -4.45 -4.58 8.72
CA GLU A 66 -4.85 -3.79 9.89
C GLU A 66 -4.73 -2.28 9.64
N ALA A 67 -3.65 -1.83 8.99
CA ALA A 67 -3.50 -0.42 8.59
C ALA A 67 -4.62 0.05 7.64
N ARG A 68 -5.07 -0.83 6.74
CA ARG A 68 -6.17 -0.59 5.80
C ARG A 68 -7.49 -0.22 6.47
N LEU A 69 -7.81 -0.81 7.62
CA LEU A 69 -9.06 -0.55 8.33
C LEU A 69 -9.08 0.82 9.01
N VAL A 70 -7.90 1.39 9.28
CA VAL A 70 -7.76 2.68 9.96
C VAL A 70 -7.77 3.85 8.96
N GLU A 71 -7.08 3.72 7.83
CA GLU A 71 -7.00 4.79 6.81
C GLU A 71 -8.29 4.94 5.98
N ALA A 72 -8.97 3.84 5.67
CA ALA A 72 -10.24 3.87 4.93
C ALA A 72 -11.36 4.63 5.68
N GLY A 73 -11.25 4.77 7.00
CA GLY A 73 -12.18 5.57 7.82
C GLY A 73 -11.93 7.08 7.77
N ALA A 74 -10.74 7.53 7.38
CA ALA A 74 -10.33 8.93 7.45
C ALA A 74 -10.45 9.68 6.10
N GLU A 75 -10.21 9.01 4.96
CA GLU A 75 -10.25 9.65 3.64
C GLU A 75 -11.66 9.72 3.00
N ALA A 76 -12.67 9.05 3.58
CA ALA A 76 -14.04 9.05 3.06
C ALA A 76 -14.76 10.41 3.20
N ALA A 77 -14.21 11.37 3.96
CA ALA A 77 -14.84 12.66 4.23
C ALA A 77 -14.63 13.71 3.12
N ASP A 78 -13.60 13.56 2.27
CA ASP A 78 -13.19 14.63 1.32
C ASP A 78 -13.77 14.45 -0.11
N LEU A 79 -14.50 13.36 -0.38
CA LEU A 79 -15.09 13.04 -1.70
C LEU A 79 -16.58 13.42 -1.87
N VAL A 80 -17.14 14.21 -0.94
CA VAL A 80 -18.60 14.50 -0.86
C VAL A 80 -19.13 15.42 -1.99
N GLN A 81 -18.29 15.92 -2.90
CA GLN A 81 -18.76 16.77 -4.01
C GLN A 81 -19.07 16.04 -5.33
N LEU A 82 -18.81 14.73 -5.44
CA LEU A 82 -19.18 13.94 -6.62
C LEU A 82 -20.47 13.13 -6.34
N SER A 83 -21.57 13.70 -6.82
CA SER A 83 -22.86 13.08 -7.17
C SER A 83 -23.99 13.02 -6.12
N ASN A 84 -25.10 13.65 -6.49
CA ASN A 84 -26.44 13.40 -5.92
C ASN A 84 -27.06 12.10 -6.48
N SER A 85 -26.27 11.15 -7.00
CA SER A 85 -26.72 9.89 -7.59
C SER A 85 -25.96 8.70 -6.99
N ALA A 86 -26.66 7.59 -6.75
CA ALA A 86 -26.06 6.37 -6.18
C ALA A 86 -24.86 5.85 -7.00
N ASP A 87 -24.87 6.07 -8.31
CA ASP A 87 -23.81 5.63 -9.22
C ASP A 87 -22.49 6.37 -9.00
N GLY A 88 -22.50 7.68 -8.74
CA GLY A 88 -21.25 8.41 -8.53
C GLY A 88 -20.62 8.14 -7.16
N LEU A 89 -21.43 7.82 -6.14
CA LEU A 89 -20.92 7.35 -4.85
C LEU A 89 -20.17 6.02 -5.00
N ALA A 90 -20.70 5.09 -5.79
CA ALA A 90 -20.05 3.81 -6.05
C ALA A 90 -18.71 3.99 -6.77
N VAL A 91 -18.65 4.88 -7.78
CA VAL A 91 -17.40 5.20 -8.49
C VAL A 91 -16.37 5.85 -7.57
N ALA A 92 -16.80 6.79 -6.72
CA ALA A 92 -15.91 7.44 -5.75
C ALA A 92 -15.32 6.44 -4.75
N GLN A 93 -16.14 5.52 -4.23
CA GLN A 93 -15.66 4.45 -3.34
C GLN A 93 -14.68 3.50 -4.05
N GLN A 94 -14.97 3.13 -5.30
CA GLN A 94 -14.09 2.28 -6.09
C GLN A 94 -12.74 2.97 -6.36
N LEU A 95 -12.75 4.26 -6.70
CA LEU A 95 -11.54 5.07 -6.87
C LEU A 95 -10.74 5.13 -5.57
N ALA A 96 -11.35 5.48 -4.44
CA ALA A 96 -10.66 5.58 -3.15
C ALA A 96 -10.02 4.25 -2.72
N SER A 97 -10.72 3.13 -2.94
CA SER A 97 -10.19 1.79 -2.70
C SER A 97 -8.98 1.50 -3.61
N ALA A 98 -9.07 1.82 -4.90
CA ALA A 98 -7.99 1.64 -5.86
C ALA A 98 -6.75 2.49 -5.53
N GLN A 99 -6.95 3.76 -5.15
CA GLN A 99 -5.87 4.65 -4.71
C GLN A 99 -5.15 4.11 -3.47
N THR A 100 -5.91 3.58 -2.50
CA THR A 100 -5.36 2.92 -1.31
C THR A 100 -4.53 1.68 -1.68
N GLN A 101 -5.05 0.83 -2.57
CA GLN A 101 -4.34 -0.36 -3.06
C GLN A 101 -3.03 0.00 -3.77
N VAL A 102 -3.03 1.04 -4.61
CA VAL A 102 -1.81 1.52 -5.28
C VAL A 102 -0.79 1.99 -4.25
N ARG A 103 -1.18 2.83 -3.27
CA ARG A 103 -0.26 3.33 -2.23
C ARG A 103 0.35 2.21 -1.38
N GLN A 104 -0.39 1.13 -1.17
CA GLN A 104 0.11 -0.06 -0.46
C GLN A 104 1.25 -0.77 -1.18
N LEU A 105 1.59 -0.43 -2.42
CA LEU A 105 2.79 -0.95 -3.10
C LEU A 105 4.10 -0.45 -2.49
N GLN A 106 4.12 0.76 -1.90
CA GLN A 106 5.33 1.36 -1.35
C GLN A 106 6.12 0.41 -0.43
N PRO A 107 5.53 -0.17 0.64
CA PRO A 107 6.28 -1.09 1.52
C PRO A 107 6.80 -2.34 0.80
N TYR A 108 6.10 -2.83 -0.24
CA TYR A 108 6.60 -3.95 -1.04
C TYR A 108 7.80 -3.56 -1.90
N LEU A 109 7.82 -2.35 -2.43
CA LEU A 109 8.97 -1.83 -3.18
C LEU A 109 10.19 -1.65 -2.27
N ASP A 110 10.00 -1.18 -1.03
CA ASP A 110 11.09 -0.99 -0.07
C ASP A 110 11.71 -2.34 0.39
N GLU A 111 10.86 -3.33 0.67
CA GLU A 111 11.32 -4.70 0.99
C GLU A 111 11.99 -5.37 -0.22
N LEU A 112 11.44 -5.18 -1.43
CA LEU A 112 12.06 -5.66 -2.66
C LEU A 112 13.46 -5.07 -2.87
N GLN A 113 13.66 -3.76 -2.63
CA GLN A 113 14.99 -3.14 -2.69
C GLN A 113 15.97 -3.78 -1.71
N THR A 114 15.51 -4.01 -0.48
CA THR A 114 16.28 -4.63 0.58
C THR A 114 16.72 -6.04 0.16
N ASP A 115 15.83 -6.80 -0.46
CA ASP A 115 16.08 -8.16 -0.91
C ASP A 115 17.01 -8.24 -2.12
N LEU A 116 16.84 -7.35 -3.09
CA LEU A 116 17.77 -7.22 -4.22
C LEU A 116 19.18 -6.85 -3.72
N THR A 117 19.27 -5.96 -2.74
CA THR A 117 20.55 -5.54 -2.15
C THR A 117 21.21 -6.69 -1.38
N ARG A 118 20.42 -7.57 -0.75
CA ARG A 118 20.93 -8.75 -0.04
C ARG A 118 21.10 -9.98 -0.94
N GLY A 119 20.78 -9.90 -2.23
CA GLY A 119 20.83 -11.03 -3.15
C GLY A 119 19.82 -12.14 -2.81
N ARG A 120 18.69 -11.80 -2.17
CA ARG A 120 17.66 -12.78 -1.77
C ARG A 120 16.67 -13.04 -2.92
N TRP A 121 17.17 -13.58 -4.02
CA TRP A 121 16.44 -13.75 -5.28
C TRP A 121 15.12 -14.52 -5.18
N LYS A 122 15.03 -15.49 -4.26
CA LYS A 122 13.85 -16.34 -4.09
C LYS A 122 12.57 -15.57 -3.73
N PHE A 123 12.69 -14.37 -3.16
CA PHE A 123 11.53 -13.55 -2.78
C PHE A 123 11.07 -12.61 -3.89
N VAL A 124 11.95 -12.32 -4.87
CA VAL A 124 11.67 -11.33 -5.93
C VAL A 124 10.41 -11.67 -6.72
N GLY A 125 10.21 -12.96 -7.04
CA GLY A 125 8.99 -13.41 -7.72
C GLY A 125 7.70 -13.10 -6.96
N GLY A 126 7.73 -13.20 -5.62
CA GLY A 126 6.59 -12.87 -4.77
C GLY A 126 6.23 -11.38 -4.82
N TYR A 127 7.22 -10.50 -4.69
CA TYR A 127 7.01 -9.05 -4.82
C TYR A 127 6.48 -8.67 -6.20
N LEU A 128 7.04 -9.26 -7.27
CA LEU A 128 6.55 -9.03 -8.63
C LEU A 128 5.10 -9.48 -8.81
N GLY A 129 4.72 -10.62 -8.22
CA GLY A 129 3.32 -11.07 -8.22
C GLY A 129 2.36 -10.05 -7.60
N VAL A 130 2.76 -9.43 -6.47
CA VAL A 130 1.98 -8.35 -5.84
C VAL A 130 1.91 -7.10 -6.72
N ILE A 131 3.00 -6.72 -7.39
CA ILE A 131 3.01 -5.57 -8.31
C ILE A 131 2.05 -5.82 -9.49
N PHE A 132 2.13 -7.00 -10.13
CA PHE A 132 1.27 -7.33 -11.27
C PHE A 132 -0.22 -7.42 -10.89
N SER A 133 -0.54 -7.81 -9.65
CA SER A 133 -1.93 -7.85 -9.20
C SER A 133 -2.57 -6.46 -9.03
N GLN A 134 -1.78 -5.38 -8.99
CA GLN A 134 -2.28 -4.01 -8.91
C GLN A 134 -2.72 -3.41 -10.25
N ARG A 135 -2.57 -4.13 -11.37
CA ARG A 135 -2.99 -3.64 -12.69
C ARG A 135 -4.44 -3.12 -12.73
N PRO A 136 -5.44 -3.83 -12.18
CA PRO A 136 -6.82 -3.34 -12.17
C PRO A 136 -6.99 -2.06 -11.34
N ALA A 137 -6.26 -1.94 -10.22
CA ALA A 137 -6.31 -0.75 -9.36
C ALA A 137 -5.71 0.47 -10.09
N ILE A 138 -4.54 0.31 -10.70
CA ILE A 138 -3.89 1.37 -11.50
C ILE A 138 -4.82 1.82 -12.64
N GLN A 139 -5.44 0.88 -13.37
CA GLN A 139 -6.40 1.19 -14.42
C GLN A 139 -7.64 1.92 -13.89
N THR A 140 -8.16 1.51 -12.73
CA THR A 140 -9.28 2.19 -12.08
C THR A 140 -8.94 3.63 -11.73
N VAL A 141 -7.74 3.89 -11.21
CA VAL A 141 -7.27 5.25 -10.92
C VAL A 141 -7.18 6.07 -12.22
N ILE A 142 -6.55 5.55 -13.27
CA ILE A 142 -6.44 6.23 -14.58
C ILE A 142 -7.81 6.59 -15.16
N LEU A 143 -8.78 5.67 -15.10
CA LEU A 143 -10.09 5.87 -15.69
C LEU A 143 -10.93 6.89 -14.93
N ASN A 144 -10.75 6.99 -13.61
CA ASN A 144 -11.65 7.75 -12.73
C ASN A 144 -11.04 9.00 -12.09
N SER A 145 -9.74 9.30 -12.28
CA SER A 145 -9.10 10.50 -11.70
C SER A 145 -9.59 11.84 -12.30
N TYR A 146 -10.14 11.84 -13.52
CA TYR A 146 -10.63 13.05 -14.20
C TYR A 146 -11.98 12.81 -14.90
N PRO A 147 -13.07 12.59 -14.15
CA PRO A 147 -14.37 12.33 -14.75
C PRO A 147 -14.95 13.64 -15.32
N GLY A 148 -15.03 13.73 -16.65
CA GLY A 148 -15.67 14.86 -17.34
C GLY A 148 -14.86 16.16 -17.39
N ASP A 149 -13.59 16.14 -16.98
CA ASP A 149 -12.66 17.27 -17.13
C ASP A 149 -11.85 17.10 -18.42
N GLU A 150 -12.25 17.85 -19.46
CA GLU A 150 -11.55 17.92 -20.75
C GLU A 150 -10.51 19.04 -20.80
N SER A 151 -10.16 19.64 -19.66
CA SER A 151 -9.10 20.65 -19.64
C SER A 151 -7.78 20.05 -20.13
N MET A 152 -6.99 20.84 -20.87
CA MET A 152 -5.70 20.37 -21.40
C MET A 152 -4.76 19.88 -20.30
N MET A 153 -4.85 20.45 -19.09
CA MET A 153 -4.08 20.00 -17.93
C MET A 153 -4.52 18.61 -17.45
N ALA A 154 -5.83 18.38 -17.32
CA ALA A 154 -6.36 17.06 -16.95
C ALA A 154 -5.99 15.98 -17.98
N MET A 155 -6.05 16.30 -19.27
CA MET A 155 -5.63 15.39 -20.34
C MET A 155 -4.12 15.06 -20.25
N ALA A 156 -3.26 16.06 -20.08
CA ALA A 156 -1.82 15.83 -19.95
C ALA A 156 -1.45 14.99 -18.72
N SER A 157 -2.12 15.24 -17.58
CA SER A 157 -1.95 14.41 -16.38
C SER A 157 -2.43 12.98 -16.61
N LYS A 158 -3.58 12.79 -17.27
CA LYS A 158 -4.10 11.46 -17.62
C LYS A 158 -3.16 10.70 -18.54
N ASP A 159 -2.63 11.34 -19.57
CA ASP A 159 -1.66 10.73 -20.49
C ASP A 159 -0.39 10.31 -19.73
N ALA A 160 0.13 11.18 -18.86
CA ALA A 160 1.26 10.85 -18.00
C ALA A 160 0.96 9.66 -17.07
N MET A 161 -0.25 9.57 -16.50
CA MET A 161 -0.67 8.43 -15.69
C MET A 161 -0.74 7.13 -16.50
N VAL A 162 -1.26 7.19 -17.72
CA VAL A 162 -1.31 6.03 -18.64
C VAL A 162 0.10 5.55 -18.94
N ASP A 163 0.98 6.46 -19.32
CA ASP A 163 2.35 6.15 -19.68
C ASP A 163 3.12 5.55 -18.50
N GLU A 164 3.13 6.22 -17.35
CA GLU A 164 3.86 5.74 -16.18
C GLU A 164 3.22 4.47 -15.59
N GLY A 165 1.89 4.35 -15.67
CA GLY A 165 1.16 3.13 -15.30
C GLY A 165 1.58 1.91 -16.14
N ASN A 166 1.77 2.09 -17.45
CA ASN A 166 2.29 1.04 -18.33
C ASN A 166 3.78 0.75 -18.05
N GLN A 167 4.58 1.80 -17.84
CA GLN A 167 6.01 1.67 -17.53
C GLN A 167 6.26 0.85 -16.27
N ILE A 168 5.43 0.98 -15.21
CA ILE A 168 5.56 0.14 -14.00
C ILE A 168 5.64 -1.35 -14.36
N PHE A 169 4.75 -1.84 -15.23
CA PHE A 169 4.71 -3.26 -15.59
C PHE A 169 5.86 -3.66 -16.52
N GLU A 170 6.21 -2.82 -17.50
CA GLU A 170 7.37 -3.07 -18.37
C GLU A 170 8.68 -3.16 -17.56
N ARG A 171 8.84 -2.27 -16.57
CA ARG A 171 10.01 -2.27 -15.67
C ARG A 171 9.98 -3.44 -14.70
N ALA A 172 8.81 -3.85 -14.22
CA ALA A 172 8.65 -5.06 -13.40
C ALA A 172 9.05 -6.33 -14.17
N GLU A 173 8.70 -6.44 -15.45
CA GLU A 173 9.16 -7.54 -16.30
C GLU A 173 10.67 -7.50 -16.54
N ALA A 174 11.24 -6.31 -16.77
CA ALA A 174 12.69 -6.16 -16.90
C ALA A 174 13.42 -6.59 -15.62
N LEU A 175 12.88 -6.24 -14.45
CA LEU A 175 13.39 -6.67 -13.16
C LEU A 175 13.28 -8.20 -13.01
N SER A 176 12.17 -8.80 -13.42
CA SER A 176 11.98 -10.25 -13.44
C SER A 176 13.07 -10.96 -14.23
N ARG A 177 13.35 -10.49 -15.46
CA ARG A 177 14.42 -11.02 -16.31
C ARG A 177 15.81 -10.86 -15.69
N ALA A 178 16.09 -9.72 -15.06
CA ALA A 178 17.36 -9.46 -14.39
C ALA A 178 17.54 -10.36 -13.15
N ALA A 179 16.46 -10.56 -12.38
CA ALA A 179 16.45 -11.42 -11.20
C ALA A 179 16.59 -12.90 -11.56
N ALA A 180 16.00 -13.35 -12.68
CA ALA A 180 16.18 -14.70 -13.19
C ALA A 180 17.65 -15.03 -13.53
N LYS A 181 18.41 -14.02 -13.99
CA LYS A 181 19.87 -14.11 -14.19
C LYS A 181 20.69 -13.94 -12.92
N GLN A 182 20.04 -13.59 -11.80
CA GLN A 182 20.69 -13.23 -10.54
C GLN A 182 21.76 -12.13 -10.68
N ASN A 183 21.58 -11.24 -11.66
CA ASN A 183 22.51 -10.14 -11.91
C ASN A 183 22.13 -8.95 -11.02
N ARG A 184 22.86 -8.77 -9.91
CA ARG A 184 22.59 -7.70 -8.92
C ARG A 184 22.59 -6.30 -9.51
N LEU A 185 23.54 -5.98 -10.38
CA LEU A 185 23.63 -4.64 -10.96
C LEU A 185 22.46 -4.35 -11.91
N GLU A 186 22.15 -5.31 -12.79
CA GLU A 186 21.03 -5.21 -13.74
C GLU A 186 19.69 -5.13 -13.00
N ALA A 187 19.52 -5.93 -11.95
CA ALA A 187 18.30 -5.94 -11.14
C ALA A 187 18.11 -4.64 -10.34
N LEU A 188 19.16 -4.09 -9.73
CA LEU A 188 19.07 -2.80 -9.04
C LEU A 188 18.77 -1.65 -10.01
N ASN A 189 19.32 -1.68 -11.23
CA ASN A 189 19.00 -0.70 -12.27
C ASN A 189 17.53 -0.80 -12.70
N ALA A 190 17.04 -2.02 -12.94
CA ALA A 190 15.65 -2.26 -13.29
C ALA A 190 14.69 -1.84 -12.16
N TYR A 191 15.04 -2.15 -10.92
CA TYR A 191 14.29 -1.71 -9.75
C TYR A 191 14.24 -0.18 -9.63
N ALA A 192 15.35 0.53 -9.81
CA ALA A 192 15.36 2.00 -9.74
C ALA A 192 14.41 2.63 -10.77
N LYS A 193 14.34 2.07 -11.99
CA LYS A 193 13.41 2.51 -13.03
C LYS A 193 11.95 2.21 -12.67
N LEU A 194 11.69 1.02 -12.11
CA LEU A 194 10.37 0.64 -11.60
C LEU A 194 9.91 1.61 -10.50
N ALA A 195 10.74 1.84 -9.48
CA ALA A 195 10.44 2.75 -8.37
C ALA A 195 10.20 4.19 -8.86
N LEU A 196 10.99 4.66 -9.83
CA LEU A 196 10.79 5.98 -10.44
C LEU A 196 9.46 6.08 -11.20
N SER A 197 9.07 5.04 -11.95
CA SER A 197 7.79 5.04 -12.68
C SER A 197 6.62 5.04 -11.69
N TYR A 198 6.73 4.28 -10.61
CA TYR A 198 5.75 4.30 -9.52
C TYR A 198 5.63 5.67 -8.85
N ASP A 199 6.75 6.31 -8.47
CA ASP A 199 6.77 7.66 -7.91
C ASP A 199 6.10 8.69 -8.84
N ARG A 200 6.42 8.66 -10.14
CA ARG A 200 5.79 9.54 -11.13
C ARG A 200 4.31 9.27 -11.32
N PHE A 201 3.90 8.01 -11.29
CA PHE A 201 2.48 7.64 -11.31
C PHE A 201 1.74 8.23 -10.12
N LEU A 202 2.29 8.11 -8.90
CA LEU A 202 1.69 8.71 -7.70
C LEU A 202 1.57 10.24 -7.83
N LYS A 203 2.56 10.90 -8.44
CA LYS A 203 2.54 12.37 -8.64
C LYS A 203 1.46 12.76 -9.63
N ALA A 204 1.39 12.09 -10.77
CA ALA A 204 0.41 12.37 -11.82
C ALA A 204 -1.03 12.11 -11.33
N ALA A 205 -1.20 11.14 -10.42
CA ALA A 205 -2.47 10.78 -9.83
C ALA A 205 -2.85 11.56 -8.55
N ASP A 206 -2.06 12.56 -8.14
CA ASP A 206 -2.22 13.34 -6.89
C ASP A 206 -2.34 12.46 -5.61
N LEU A 207 -1.56 11.38 -5.53
CA LEU A 207 -1.64 10.38 -4.44
C LEU A 207 -0.66 10.61 -3.30
N TYR A 208 0.20 11.63 -3.37
CA TYR A 208 0.90 12.12 -2.18
C TYR A 208 -0.15 12.85 -1.37
N GLY A 209 -0.75 12.15 -0.40
CA GLY A 209 -1.84 12.68 0.41
C GLY A 209 -1.60 14.15 0.73
N ARG A 210 -2.60 15.00 0.44
CA ARG A 210 -2.50 16.42 0.72
C ARG A 210 -2.10 16.55 2.18
N SER A 211 -0.96 17.20 2.45
CA SER A 211 -0.66 17.60 3.83
C SER A 211 -1.86 18.41 4.28
N ALA A 212 -2.61 17.89 5.26
CA ALA A 212 -3.73 18.62 5.83
C ALA A 212 -3.23 20.04 6.15
N PRO A 213 -3.94 21.10 5.71
CA PRO A 213 -3.53 22.45 6.07
C PRO A 213 -3.46 22.52 7.59
N VAL A 214 -2.26 22.78 8.11
CA VAL A 214 -1.96 22.89 9.54
C VAL A 214 -2.61 24.14 10.11
#